data_AF-A0A316KB38-F1
#
_entry.id   AF-A0A316KB38-F1
#
_cell.length_a   1.000
_cell.length_b   1.000
_cell.length_c   1.000
_cell.angle_alpha   90.00
_cell.angle_beta   90.00
_cell.angle_gamma   90.00
#
_symmetry.space_group_name_H-M   'P 1'
#
loop_
_entity.id
_entity.type
_entity.pdbx_description
1 polymer ?
#
loop_
_entity_poly.entity_id
_entity_poly.type
_entity_poly.pdbx_seq_one_letter_code
_entity_poly.pdbx_strand_id
1 'polypeptide(L)'
;MPFQFIKKLFNTSTEEDPSSFQMVYIEDISSRGFTTDTEGEIRSILWNDVLDVHFENENKRLVLKTNADPIKLDDDAENWFFLLDKIPRRFKNYNRDYIEAVKRIRTTCKICGSIAVYEHHCLSCDEDAFSAGTSEFATETEYVHHKQLDLHACIDEEEFEEIGDFDTYFELEEDEDDFFKVDMSWRPSFTKEELYEYSKNTFWYTG
;
A
#
# COMPACT_ATOMS: atom_id res chain seq x y z
N MET A 1 25.50 -21.78 -32.91
CA MET A 1 24.58 -20.74 -33.43
C MET A 1 23.78 -20.19 -32.26
N PRO A 2 24.11 -19.00 -31.71
CA PRO A 2 23.32 -18.37 -30.67
C PRO A 2 22.30 -17.42 -31.31
N PHE A 3 21.03 -17.59 -30.96
CA PHE A 3 19.96 -16.67 -31.36
C PHE A 3 20.02 -15.41 -30.50
N GLN A 4 20.18 -14.28 -31.18
CA GLN A 4 19.91 -12.95 -30.66
C GLN A 4 18.40 -12.77 -30.55
N PHE A 5 17.91 -12.31 -29.39
CA PHE A 5 16.63 -11.63 -29.29
C PHE A 5 16.85 -10.21 -28.78
N ILE A 6 16.25 -9.29 -29.52
CA ILE A 6 16.36 -7.85 -29.46
C ILE A 6 15.65 -7.34 -28.20
N LYS A 7 16.38 -6.67 -27.30
CA LYS A 7 15.84 -5.65 -26.41
C LYS A 7 16.57 -4.34 -26.69
N LYS A 8 15.95 -3.48 -27.49
CA LYS A 8 16.22 -2.04 -27.58
C LYS A 8 14.88 -1.33 -27.74
N LEU A 9 14.82 -0.11 -27.19
CA LEU A 9 13.68 0.79 -26.96
C LEU A 9 13.03 0.49 -25.59
N PHE A 10 13.28 1.25 -24.51
CA PHE A 10 13.50 2.70 -24.42
C PHE A 10 14.69 3.06 -23.53
N ASN A 11 15.44 4.08 -23.95
CA ASN A 11 16.33 4.86 -23.10
C ASN A 11 16.05 6.35 -23.38
N THR A 12 16.37 7.16 -22.37
CA THR A 12 16.47 8.63 -22.29
C THR A 12 15.18 9.44 -22.14
N SER A 13 14.92 9.87 -20.90
CA SER A 13 14.97 11.27 -20.41
C SER A 13 14.06 11.35 -19.15
N THR A 14 14.52 11.65 -17.94
CA THR A 14 15.51 12.65 -17.48
C THR A 14 16.33 12.10 -16.32
N GLU A 15 17.58 12.55 -16.22
CA GLU A 15 18.39 12.47 -15.00
C GLU A 15 17.68 13.29 -13.91
N GLU A 16 16.81 12.65 -13.14
CA GLU A 16 16.45 13.14 -11.81
C GLU A 16 17.48 12.54 -10.85
N ASP A 17 18.12 13.44 -10.11
CA ASP A 17 19.08 13.16 -9.06
C ASP A 17 18.51 12.08 -8.11
N PRO A 18 19.18 10.93 -7.86
CA PRO A 18 18.70 9.91 -6.92
C PRO A 18 18.82 10.36 -5.45
N SER A 19 18.89 11.67 -5.21
CA SER A 19 19.09 12.30 -3.91
C SER A 19 17.73 12.58 -3.26
N SER A 20 17.45 11.78 -2.22
CA SER A 20 16.28 11.76 -1.34
C SER A 20 14.96 11.35 -2.02
N PHE A 21 14.62 10.05 -1.90
CA PHE A 21 13.22 9.64 -1.86
C PHE A 21 12.55 10.40 -0.72
N GLN A 22 11.72 11.39 -1.04
CA GLN A 22 10.93 12.11 -0.05
C GLN A 22 9.61 11.37 0.11
N MET A 23 9.43 10.68 1.24
CA MET A 23 8.19 10.00 1.54
C MET A 23 7.10 11.04 1.82
N VAL A 24 5.98 10.93 1.10
CA VAL A 24 4.81 11.80 1.27
C VAL A 24 3.72 11.01 1.97
N TYR A 25 3.24 11.49 3.10
CA TYR A 25 2.12 10.89 3.83
C TYR A 25 0.85 11.66 3.49
N ILE A 26 -0.23 10.95 3.15
CA ILE A 26 -1.54 11.54 2.88
C ILE A 26 -2.50 11.15 3.99
N GLU A 27 -3.08 12.16 4.65
CA GLU A 27 -3.92 11.98 5.83
C GLU A 27 -5.20 12.84 5.76
N ASP A 28 -6.08 12.68 6.75
CA ASP A 28 -7.33 13.46 6.90
C ASP A 28 -8.23 13.47 5.63
N ILE A 29 -8.19 12.39 4.87
CA ILE A 29 -8.86 12.31 3.56
C ILE A 29 -10.38 12.30 3.77
N SER A 30 -11.05 13.33 3.26
CA SER A 30 -12.48 13.53 3.45
C SER A 30 -13.16 14.15 2.22
N SER A 31 -14.48 14.31 2.32
CA SER A 31 -15.27 15.05 1.32
C SER A 31 -14.90 16.52 1.19
N ARG A 32 -14.14 17.10 2.14
CA ARG A 32 -13.71 18.51 2.13
C ARG A 32 -12.33 18.70 1.52
N GLY A 33 -11.44 17.74 1.70
CA GLY A 33 -10.03 17.85 1.35
C GLY A 33 -9.22 16.73 1.97
N PHE A 34 -7.92 16.94 2.06
CA PHE A 34 -6.95 16.05 2.69
C PHE A 34 -5.72 16.86 3.12
N THR A 35 -4.80 16.22 3.82
CA THR A 35 -3.53 16.78 4.27
C THR A 35 -2.38 15.98 3.66
N THR A 36 -1.29 16.64 3.31
CA THR A 36 -0.02 15.99 2.96
C THR A 36 1.04 16.38 3.97
N ASP A 37 1.84 15.43 4.42
CA ASP A 37 3.07 15.67 5.18
C ASP A 37 4.27 15.24 4.32
N THR A 38 5.22 16.16 4.13
CA THR A 38 6.48 15.89 3.44
C THR A 38 7.60 16.43 4.31
N GLU A 39 8.36 15.53 4.95
CA GLU A 39 9.46 15.89 5.86
C GLU A 39 9.05 16.86 7.00
N GLY A 40 7.82 16.74 7.50
CA GLY A 40 7.25 17.62 8.52
C GLY A 40 6.62 18.90 7.98
N GLU A 41 6.66 19.14 6.66
CA GLU A 41 5.89 20.21 6.01
C GLU A 41 4.45 19.75 5.76
N ILE A 42 3.57 20.12 6.69
CA ILE A 42 2.15 19.80 6.61
C ILE A 42 1.42 20.82 5.74
N ARG A 43 0.73 20.33 4.70
CA ARG A 43 -0.10 21.16 3.80
C ARG A 43 -1.53 20.62 3.71
N SER A 44 -2.50 21.46 4.07
CA SER A 44 -3.92 21.15 3.88
C SER A 44 -4.39 21.55 2.47
N ILE A 45 -5.10 20.64 1.81
CA ILE A 45 -5.59 20.78 0.44
C ILE A 45 -7.09 20.63 0.45
N LEU A 46 -7.82 21.72 0.18
CA LEU A 46 -9.27 21.70 0.07
C LEU A 46 -9.69 21.39 -1.35
N TRP A 47 -10.64 20.48 -1.53
CA TRP A 47 -11.13 20.13 -2.86
C TRP A 47 -11.67 21.36 -3.61
N ASN A 48 -12.24 22.34 -2.90
CA ASN A 48 -12.78 23.58 -3.47
C ASN A 48 -11.73 24.50 -4.08
N ASP A 49 -10.47 24.36 -3.71
CA ASP A 49 -9.37 25.12 -4.29
C ASP A 49 -8.74 24.40 -5.50
N VAL A 50 -9.13 23.15 -5.74
CA VAL A 50 -8.71 22.34 -6.88
C VAL A 50 -9.63 22.59 -8.07
N LEU A 51 -9.04 23.00 -9.19
CA LEU A 51 -9.70 23.31 -10.44
C LEU A 51 -9.93 22.05 -11.29
N ASP A 52 -8.95 21.14 -11.29
CA ASP A 52 -8.96 19.93 -12.10
C ASP A 52 -8.06 18.87 -11.49
N VAL A 53 -8.34 17.61 -11.80
CA VAL A 53 -7.58 16.44 -11.35
C VAL A 53 -7.42 15.50 -12.52
N HIS A 54 -6.18 15.05 -12.76
CA HIS A 54 -5.87 14.10 -13.83
C HIS A 54 -4.61 13.30 -13.49
N PHE A 55 -4.38 12.24 -14.25
CA PHE A 55 -3.19 11.43 -14.15
C PHE A 55 -2.15 11.84 -15.20
N GLU A 56 -0.88 11.72 -14.82
CA GLU A 56 0.30 11.72 -15.70
C GLU A 56 1.03 10.36 -15.57
N ASN A 57 2.02 10.13 -16.43
CA ASN A 57 2.94 8.97 -16.33
C ASN A 57 2.22 7.61 -16.21
N GLU A 58 1.27 7.32 -17.10
CA GLU A 58 0.55 6.03 -17.09
C GLU A 58 -0.23 5.75 -15.77
N ASN A 59 -0.74 6.81 -15.13
CA ASN A 59 -1.44 6.80 -13.84
C ASN A 59 -0.56 6.65 -12.59
N LYS A 60 0.76 6.81 -12.73
CA LYS A 60 1.71 6.83 -11.61
C LYS A 60 1.82 8.17 -10.90
N ARG A 61 1.24 9.24 -11.46
CA ARG A 61 1.27 10.58 -10.88
C ARG A 61 -0.10 11.23 -10.94
N LEU A 62 -0.64 11.65 -9.81
CA LEU A 62 -1.86 12.48 -9.74
C LEU A 62 -1.44 13.95 -9.75
N VAL A 63 -2.09 14.73 -10.60
CA VAL A 63 -1.86 16.16 -10.70
C VAL A 63 -3.15 16.91 -10.39
N LEU A 64 -3.11 17.68 -9.30
CA LEU A 64 -4.18 18.57 -8.87
C LEU A 64 -3.84 19.98 -9.34
N LYS A 65 -4.59 20.49 -10.31
CA LYS A 65 -4.45 21.88 -10.77
C LYS A 65 -5.13 22.80 -9.77
N THR A 66 -4.42 23.81 -9.30
CA THR A 66 -4.96 24.86 -8.41
C THR A 66 -4.84 26.23 -9.09
N ASN A 67 -5.30 27.30 -8.44
CA ASN A 67 -5.06 28.68 -8.90
C ASN A 67 -3.61 29.15 -8.66
N ALA A 68 -2.88 28.46 -7.78
CA ALA A 68 -1.47 28.68 -7.54
C ALA A 68 -0.67 27.67 -8.38
N ASP A 69 0.28 26.98 -7.76
CA ASP A 69 1.04 25.92 -8.42
C ASP A 69 0.28 24.58 -8.41
N PRO A 70 0.44 23.74 -9.45
CA PRO A 70 -0.06 22.38 -9.44
C PRO A 70 0.56 21.57 -8.32
N ILE A 71 -0.25 20.78 -7.64
CA ILE A 71 0.23 19.80 -6.67
C ILE A 71 0.38 18.47 -7.41
N LYS A 72 1.56 17.88 -7.31
CA LYS A 72 1.89 16.59 -7.90
C LYS A 72 2.17 15.63 -6.77
N LEU A 73 1.58 14.47 -6.87
CA LEU A 73 1.78 13.38 -5.93
C LEU A 73 2.10 12.15 -6.78
N ASP A 74 3.05 11.35 -6.31
CA ASP A 74 3.48 10.12 -6.98
C ASP A 74 2.83 8.91 -6.29
N ASP A 75 2.83 7.77 -6.97
CA ASP A 75 2.15 6.55 -6.53
C ASP A 75 2.84 5.80 -5.38
N ASP A 76 4.00 6.29 -4.94
CA ASP A 76 4.74 5.88 -3.75
C ASP A 76 4.31 6.63 -2.47
N ALA A 77 3.40 7.61 -2.58
CA ALA A 77 2.85 8.28 -1.41
C ALA A 77 2.00 7.33 -0.55
N GLU A 78 2.13 7.43 0.77
CA GLU A 78 1.30 6.63 1.68
C GLU A 78 -0.17 7.07 1.56
N ASN A 79 -1.09 6.11 1.63
CA ASN A 79 -2.53 6.30 1.40
C ASN A 79 -2.89 6.82 0.00
N TRP A 80 -1.99 6.69 -0.97
CA TRP A 80 -2.21 7.10 -2.35
C TRP A 80 -3.54 6.61 -2.92
N PHE A 81 -3.74 5.29 -2.90
CA PHE A 81 -4.94 4.71 -3.48
C PHE A 81 -6.21 5.07 -2.69
N PHE A 82 -6.10 5.31 -1.38
CA PHE A 82 -7.23 5.78 -0.59
C PHE A 82 -7.66 7.19 -1.01
N LEU A 83 -6.70 8.08 -1.27
CA LEU A 83 -6.97 9.41 -1.82
C LEU A 83 -7.69 9.31 -3.17
N LEU A 84 -7.20 8.45 -4.06
CA LEU A 84 -7.76 8.26 -5.40
C LEU A 84 -9.26 7.90 -5.36
N ASP A 85 -9.69 7.15 -4.35
CA ASP A 85 -11.10 6.78 -4.22
C ASP A 85 -12.00 7.93 -3.75
N LYS A 86 -11.46 8.80 -2.89
CA LYS A 86 -12.22 9.90 -2.30
C LYS A 86 -12.26 11.14 -3.18
N ILE A 87 -11.62 11.13 -4.36
CA ILE A 87 -11.64 12.26 -5.31
C ILE A 87 -13.07 12.59 -5.77
N PRO A 88 -13.56 13.84 -5.55
CA PRO A 88 -14.92 14.24 -5.88
C PRO A 88 -15.34 14.07 -7.35
N ARG A 89 -16.56 13.56 -7.57
CA ARG A 89 -17.14 13.27 -8.92
C ARG A 89 -17.20 14.45 -9.88
N ARG A 90 -17.07 15.68 -9.40
CA ARG A 90 -17.09 16.88 -10.26
C ARG A 90 -15.90 17.01 -11.19
N PHE A 91 -14.76 16.36 -10.89
CA PHE A 91 -13.56 16.41 -11.72
C PHE A 91 -13.70 15.48 -12.92
N LYS A 92 -13.85 16.06 -14.12
CA LYS A 92 -14.18 15.32 -15.36
C LYS A 92 -12.97 14.66 -16.02
N ASN A 93 -11.77 15.20 -15.83
CA ASN A 93 -10.54 14.66 -16.41
C ASN A 93 -9.92 13.55 -15.55
N TYR A 94 -10.51 13.28 -14.38
CA TYR A 94 -10.06 12.21 -13.51
C TYR A 94 -10.52 10.85 -14.05
N ASN A 95 -9.55 9.97 -14.31
CA ASN A 95 -9.81 8.64 -14.87
C ASN A 95 -10.36 7.68 -13.79
N ARG A 96 -11.67 7.76 -13.53
CA ARG A 96 -12.33 6.87 -12.56
C ARG A 96 -12.34 5.42 -13.00
N ASP A 97 -12.40 5.18 -14.31
CA ASP A 97 -12.45 3.82 -14.87
C ASP A 97 -11.18 3.04 -14.54
N TYR A 98 -10.03 3.72 -14.45
CA TYR A 98 -8.79 3.14 -13.97
C TYR A 98 -8.90 2.64 -12.53
N ILE A 99 -9.40 3.46 -11.60
CA ILE A 99 -9.56 3.05 -10.18
C ILE A 99 -10.53 1.90 -10.04
N GLU A 100 -11.66 1.96 -10.75
CA GLU A 100 -12.64 0.87 -10.78
C GLU A 100 -12.06 -0.40 -11.41
N ALA A 101 -11.15 -0.29 -12.39
CA ALA A 101 -10.44 -1.44 -12.95
C ALA A 101 -9.46 -2.03 -11.94
N VAL A 102 -8.62 -1.20 -11.29
CA VAL A 102 -7.72 -1.63 -10.22
C VAL A 102 -8.50 -2.38 -9.13
N LYS A 103 -9.58 -1.77 -8.61
CA LYS A 103 -10.43 -2.39 -7.58
C LYS A 103 -10.96 -3.77 -7.98
N ARG A 104 -11.34 -3.95 -9.25
CA ARG A 104 -11.94 -5.20 -9.76
C ARG A 104 -10.94 -6.33 -9.96
N ILE A 105 -9.69 -6.01 -10.26
CA ILE A 105 -8.68 -7.04 -10.56
C ILE A 105 -7.82 -7.42 -9.35
N ARG A 106 -7.94 -6.67 -8.24
CA ARG A 106 -7.23 -7.00 -7.01
C ARG A 106 -7.61 -8.37 -6.48
N THR A 107 -6.62 -9.07 -5.98
CA THR A 107 -6.80 -10.35 -5.29
C THR A 107 -6.41 -10.25 -3.82
N THR A 108 -6.81 -11.23 -3.02
CA THR A 108 -6.42 -11.35 -1.62
C THR A 108 -4.90 -11.45 -1.48
N CYS A 109 -4.35 -10.62 -0.60
CA CYS A 109 -2.97 -10.73 -0.15
C CYS A 109 -2.86 -11.89 0.82
N LYS A 110 -1.98 -12.84 0.51
CA LYS A 110 -1.72 -13.96 1.41
C LYS A 110 -1.05 -13.52 2.71
N ILE A 111 -0.39 -12.36 2.73
CA ILE A 111 0.34 -11.85 3.90
C ILE A 111 -0.60 -11.11 4.85
N CYS A 112 -1.31 -10.07 4.40
CA CYS A 112 -2.15 -9.25 5.30
C CYS A 112 -3.66 -9.54 5.22
N GLY A 113 -4.11 -10.41 4.32
CA GLY A 113 -5.53 -10.72 4.13
C GLY A 113 -6.36 -9.65 3.39
N SER A 114 -5.81 -8.47 3.13
CA SER A 114 -6.50 -7.44 2.34
C SER A 114 -6.65 -7.85 0.86
N ILE A 115 -7.79 -7.56 0.24
CA ILE A 115 -8.03 -7.65 -1.20
C ILE A 115 -7.36 -6.45 -1.89
N ALA A 116 -6.04 -6.51 -1.96
CA ALA A 116 -5.17 -5.38 -2.30
C ALA A 116 -4.06 -5.71 -3.30
N VAL A 117 -3.89 -6.97 -3.71
CA VAL A 117 -2.78 -7.36 -4.60
C VAL A 117 -3.05 -6.90 -6.03
N TYR A 118 -2.17 -6.07 -6.57
CA TYR A 118 -2.17 -5.58 -7.93
C TYR A 118 -0.77 -5.76 -8.54
N GLU A 119 -0.67 -6.31 -9.75
CA GLU A 119 0.62 -6.53 -10.45
C GLU A 119 1.71 -7.22 -9.59
N HIS A 120 1.32 -8.24 -8.80
CA HIS A 120 2.22 -8.98 -7.89
C HIS A 120 2.72 -8.20 -6.67
N HIS A 121 2.06 -7.11 -6.29
CA HIS A 121 2.42 -6.32 -5.13
C HIS A 121 1.17 -5.95 -4.31
N CYS A 122 1.26 -6.02 -2.98
CA CYS A 122 0.14 -5.71 -2.09
C CYS A 122 0.08 -4.22 -1.77
N LEU A 123 -0.93 -3.53 -2.29
CA LEU A 123 -1.12 -2.10 -2.06
C LEU A 123 -1.50 -1.71 -0.61
N SER A 124 -1.69 -2.68 0.28
CA SER A 124 -2.09 -2.47 1.68
C SER A 124 -0.91 -2.62 2.64
N CYS A 125 -0.12 -3.68 2.50
CA CYS A 125 1.02 -3.96 3.39
C CYS A 125 2.39 -3.79 2.71
N ASP A 126 2.42 -3.27 1.47
CA ASP A 126 3.64 -3.00 0.68
C ASP A 126 4.52 -4.25 0.40
N GLU A 127 3.96 -5.46 0.57
CA GLU A 127 4.69 -6.71 0.34
C GLU A 127 4.48 -7.24 -1.08
N ASP A 128 5.56 -7.73 -1.69
CA ASP A 128 5.51 -8.40 -2.97
C ASP A 128 4.88 -9.81 -2.85
N ALA A 129 4.29 -10.28 -3.94
CA ALA A 129 3.88 -11.67 -4.07
C ALA A 129 5.12 -12.58 -4.21
N PHE A 130 5.01 -13.81 -3.72
CA PHE A 130 6.10 -14.77 -3.81
C PHE A 130 6.56 -15.00 -5.25
N SER A 131 7.87 -14.89 -5.45
CA SER A 131 8.55 -15.21 -6.70
C SER A 131 9.74 -16.12 -6.42
N ALA A 132 9.65 -17.38 -6.87
CA ALA A 132 10.68 -18.40 -6.65
C ALA A 132 12.06 -18.04 -7.24
N GLY A 133 12.15 -17.03 -8.11
CA GLY A 133 13.41 -16.59 -8.71
C GLY A 133 14.10 -15.44 -7.97
N THR A 134 13.41 -14.78 -7.05
CA THR A 134 13.89 -13.55 -6.38
C THR A 134 13.74 -13.60 -4.85
N SER A 135 12.93 -14.52 -4.33
CA SER A 135 12.76 -14.73 -2.90
C SER A 135 13.97 -15.44 -2.29
N GLU A 136 14.32 -15.07 -1.06
CA GLU A 136 15.29 -15.81 -0.25
C GLU A 136 14.72 -17.14 0.31
N PHE A 137 13.39 -17.31 0.23
CA PHE A 137 12.67 -18.48 0.71
C PHE A 137 12.57 -19.54 -0.37
N ALA A 138 12.67 -20.81 0.02
CA ALA A 138 12.59 -21.93 -0.92
C ALA A 138 11.15 -22.16 -1.41
N THR A 139 10.15 -21.81 -0.59
CA THR A 139 8.74 -22.04 -0.90
C THR A 139 7.86 -20.82 -0.60
N GLU A 140 6.72 -20.74 -1.30
CA GLU A 140 5.70 -19.71 -1.04
C GLU A 140 5.16 -19.80 0.39
N THR A 141 4.99 -21.02 0.92
CA THR A 141 4.49 -21.23 2.28
C THR A 141 5.42 -20.63 3.32
N GLU A 142 6.73 -20.87 3.20
CA GLU A 142 7.72 -20.29 4.11
C GLU A 142 7.77 -18.76 3.99
N TYR A 143 7.74 -18.24 2.75
CA TYR A 143 7.69 -16.81 2.50
C TYR A 143 6.48 -16.15 3.16
N VAL A 144 5.28 -16.67 2.90
CA VAL A 144 4.04 -16.12 3.44
C VAL A 144 4.04 -16.20 4.96
N HIS A 145 4.45 -17.33 5.55
CA HIS A 145 4.49 -17.51 7.00
C HIS A 145 5.46 -16.52 7.66
N HIS A 146 6.65 -16.35 7.10
CA HIS A 146 7.63 -15.41 7.65
C HIS A 146 7.14 -13.96 7.56
N LYS A 147 6.66 -13.53 6.37
CA LYS A 147 6.15 -12.18 6.17
C LYS A 147 4.93 -11.86 7.02
N GLN A 148 4.09 -12.85 7.27
CA GLN A 148 2.97 -12.75 8.20
C GLN A 148 3.41 -12.50 9.63
N LEU A 149 4.43 -13.24 10.11
CA LEU A 149 5.02 -12.99 11.42
C LEU A 149 5.62 -11.59 11.48
N ASP A 150 6.44 -11.19 10.51
CA ASP A 150 7.04 -9.85 10.45
C ASP A 150 6.00 -8.73 10.55
N LEU A 151 4.91 -8.84 9.79
CA LEU A 151 3.86 -7.83 9.74
C LEU A 151 3.15 -7.64 11.08
N HIS A 152 2.99 -8.70 11.86
CA HIS A 152 2.18 -8.71 13.08
C HIS A 152 3.01 -8.76 14.38
N ALA A 153 4.33 -8.83 14.29
CA ALA A 153 5.22 -9.08 15.42
C ALA A 153 5.46 -7.84 16.29
N CYS A 154 4.40 -7.26 16.83
CA CYS A 154 4.45 -6.16 17.78
C CYS A 154 3.89 -6.51 19.17
N ILE A 155 3.39 -7.74 19.36
CA ILE A 155 2.72 -8.09 20.61
C ILE A 155 3.67 -8.17 21.81
N ASP A 156 3.25 -7.61 22.95
CA ASP A 156 3.93 -7.75 24.23
C ASP A 156 3.34 -8.86 25.13
N GLU A 157 3.84 -9.03 26.36
CA GLU A 157 3.35 -10.05 27.31
C GLU A 157 1.91 -9.79 27.74
N GLU A 158 1.54 -8.52 27.92
CA GLU A 158 0.19 -8.12 28.33
C GLU A 158 -0.80 -8.37 27.20
N GLU A 159 -0.48 -7.91 25.98
CA GLU A 159 -1.30 -8.15 24.79
C GLU A 159 -1.46 -9.65 24.50
N PHE A 160 -0.38 -10.43 24.65
CA PHE A 160 -0.46 -11.88 24.50
C PHE A 160 -1.45 -12.52 25.49
N GLU A 161 -1.47 -12.09 26.76
CA GLU A 161 -2.43 -12.59 27.75
C GLU A 161 -3.88 -12.15 27.44
N GLU A 162 -4.06 -10.97 26.84
CA GLU A 162 -5.37 -10.41 26.50
C GLU A 162 -6.00 -11.00 25.22
N ILE A 163 -5.21 -11.60 24.32
CA ILE A 163 -5.75 -12.31 23.15
C ILE A 163 -6.61 -13.49 23.62
N GLY A 164 -7.93 -13.29 23.59
CA GLY A 164 -8.91 -14.31 23.96
C GLY A 164 -8.99 -15.44 22.93
N ASP A 165 -9.56 -15.13 21.77
CA ASP A 165 -9.66 -16.08 20.65
C ASP A 165 -8.84 -15.56 19.46
N PHE A 166 -7.74 -16.26 19.18
CA PHE A 166 -6.78 -15.91 18.14
C PHE A 166 -7.38 -16.02 16.73
N ASP A 167 -8.37 -16.90 16.51
CA ASP A 167 -9.05 -17.01 15.21
C ASP A 167 -9.87 -15.76 14.89
N THR A 168 -10.37 -15.08 15.94
CA THR A 168 -11.11 -13.82 15.83
C THR A 168 -10.24 -12.57 16.00
N TYR A 169 -9.00 -12.72 16.47
CA TYR A 169 -8.09 -11.58 16.70
C TYR A 169 -7.79 -10.80 15.41
N PHE A 170 -7.75 -11.50 14.27
CA PHE A 170 -7.55 -10.91 12.95
C PHE A 170 -8.85 -10.66 12.17
N GLU A 171 -10.02 -10.91 12.77
CA GLU A 171 -11.30 -10.52 12.20
C GLU A 171 -11.44 -9.00 12.36
N LEU A 172 -10.89 -8.26 11.39
CA LEU A 172 -11.13 -6.82 11.29
C LEU A 172 -12.62 -6.57 11.09
N GLU A 173 -13.19 -5.63 11.86
CA GLU A 173 -14.51 -5.11 11.56
C GLU A 173 -14.47 -4.52 10.14
N GLU A 174 -15.44 -4.86 9.29
CA GLU A 174 -15.57 -4.22 7.97
C GLU A 174 -15.88 -2.73 8.19
N ASP A 175 -14.85 -1.88 8.18
CA ASP A 175 -15.06 -0.45 8.08
C ASP A 175 -15.53 -0.15 6.66
N GLU A 176 -16.79 0.31 6.52
CA GLU A 176 -17.40 0.65 5.24
C GLU A 176 -16.59 1.70 4.45
N ASP A 177 -15.71 2.42 5.14
CA ASP A 177 -14.88 3.49 4.59
C ASP A 177 -13.49 3.04 4.10
N ASP A 178 -13.08 1.79 4.33
CA ASP A 178 -11.76 1.30 3.93
C ASP A 178 -11.66 1.01 2.43
N PHE A 179 -10.55 1.46 1.83
CA PHE A 179 -10.27 1.24 0.41
C PHE A 179 -9.98 -0.23 0.08
N PHE A 180 -9.39 -0.93 1.03
CA PHE A 180 -9.03 -2.34 0.91
C PHE A 180 -9.95 -3.17 1.79
N LYS A 181 -10.87 -3.89 1.15
CA LYS A 181 -11.68 -4.89 1.84
C LYS A 181 -10.80 -6.01 2.35
N VAL A 182 -11.16 -6.59 3.49
CA VAL A 182 -10.51 -7.78 4.03
C VAL A 182 -11.17 -9.02 3.46
N ASP A 183 -10.38 -10.03 3.08
CA ASP A 183 -10.91 -11.34 2.73
C ASP A 183 -11.28 -12.09 4.02
N MET A 184 -12.59 -12.17 4.31
CA MET A 184 -13.10 -12.84 5.51
C MET A 184 -12.74 -14.33 5.60
N SER A 185 -12.28 -14.95 4.51
CA SER A 185 -11.78 -16.33 4.51
C SER A 185 -10.28 -16.45 4.78
N TRP A 186 -9.55 -15.33 4.78
CA TRP A 186 -8.13 -15.31 5.09
C TRP A 186 -7.89 -15.67 6.56
N ARG A 187 -6.83 -16.44 6.81
CA ARG A 187 -6.37 -16.80 8.15
C ARG A 187 -4.84 -16.75 8.19
N PRO A 188 -4.24 -16.34 9.32
CA PRO A 188 -2.80 -16.43 9.50
C PRO A 188 -2.36 -17.89 9.41
N SER A 189 -1.14 -18.10 8.93
CA SER A 189 -0.50 -19.42 8.85
C SER A 189 0.34 -19.77 10.07
N PHE A 190 0.35 -18.90 11.07
CA PHE A 190 1.09 -19.03 12.33
C PHE A 190 0.12 -19.12 13.51
N THR A 191 0.58 -19.67 14.64
CA THR A 191 -0.20 -19.71 15.90
C THR A 191 0.09 -18.51 16.80
N LYS A 192 -0.75 -18.31 17.81
CA LYS A 192 -0.56 -17.29 18.85
C LYS A 192 0.82 -17.39 19.52
N GLU A 193 1.26 -18.61 19.83
CA GLU A 193 2.56 -18.87 20.45
C GLU A 193 3.73 -18.57 19.51
N GLU A 194 3.58 -18.91 18.22
CA GLU A 194 4.59 -18.58 17.20
C GLU A 194 4.76 -17.07 17.07
N LEU A 195 3.64 -16.31 17.03
CA LEU A 195 3.68 -14.85 17.00
C LEU A 195 4.40 -14.29 18.22
N TYR A 196 4.05 -14.77 19.42
CA TYR A 196 4.63 -14.30 20.67
C TYR A 196 6.13 -14.54 20.75
N GLU A 197 6.57 -15.76 20.46
CA GLU A 197 7.98 -16.10 20.46
C GLU A 197 8.74 -15.30 19.40
N TYR A 198 8.14 -15.07 18.23
CA TYR A 198 8.74 -14.24 17.20
C TYR A 198 8.88 -12.77 17.63
N SER A 199 7.81 -12.16 18.17
CA SER A 199 7.81 -10.79 18.70
C SER A 199 8.87 -10.60 19.77
N LYS A 200 8.93 -11.52 20.73
CA LYS A 200 9.89 -11.51 21.82
C LYS A 200 11.34 -11.59 21.34
N ASN A 201 11.62 -12.51 20.42
CA ASN A 201 12.98 -12.72 19.92
C ASN A 201 13.47 -11.58 19.01
N THR A 202 12.55 -10.90 18.33
CA THR A 202 12.89 -9.89 17.32
C THR A 202 12.87 -8.46 17.87
N PHE A 203 11.92 -8.12 18.77
CA PHE A 203 11.63 -6.72 19.13
C PHE A 203 11.82 -6.37 20.61
N TRP A 204 11.73 -7.33 21.53
CA TRP A 204 11.77 -6.99 22.97
C TRP A 204 13.19 -6.81 23.51
N TYR A 205 14.17 -7.47 22.90
CA TYR A 205 15.56 -7.45 23.35
C TYR A 205 16.47 -6.53 22.53
N THR A 206 15.90 -5.68 21.67
CA THR A 206 16.64 -4.66 20.91
C THR A 206 16.90 -3.35 21.68
N GLY A 207 16.87 -3.38 23.02
CA GLY A 207 17.11 -2.24 23.92
C GLY A 207 18.50 -2.23 24.57
#